data_AF-A0A523SHR2-F1
#
_entry.id   AF-A0A523SHR2-F1
#
_cell.length_a   1.000
_cell.length_b   1.000
_cell.length_c   1.000
_cell.angle_alpha   90.00
_cell.angle_beta   90.00
_cell.angle_gamma   90.00
#
_symmetry.space_group_name_H-M   'P 1'
#
loop_
_entity.id
_entity.type
_entity.pdbx_description
1 polymer ?
#
loop_
_entity_poly.entity_id
_entity_poly.type
_entity_poly.pdbx_seq_one_letter_code
_entity_poly.pdbx_strand_id
1 'polypeptide(L)'
;MTQRVFILGAGSSAAFQGTKGSCPTISEFFIRAHEIGLIKRYREQTMSEPLFRFIQREFGISKPELCRVPVNIESVLTRLEEVIEDFDRDGQYRIKGNLRRNKKAVNLYGTRLQASTFIGHVLLELTHNALSPLHLKLAESLTNFDTVISFNYDLLMDYALENTGNWWPYSGYRIPFKQIIDGGKFLAPLSTSDPGIAYLKLHGSLNWLYGVSPYRLIYNMPVRNGEDVFLLRSINHEIIPGPMDIAGKHEYTDNNIYYDLHSLIVAPLKDKPYESIPKALFRLWDLASDEIKIASEVILIGYSIPESDTKSQELIKQAKTRRVAFTIVDKNPNPVVERLERLLAYKPSLVYHSFQDYINSIKV
;
A
#
# COMPACT_ATOMS: atom_id res chain seq x y z
N MET A 1 -29.60 -7.47 -10.41
CA MET A 1 -28.25 -8.09 -10.49
C MET A 1 -27.60 -7.94 -9.14
N THR A 2 -26.84 -8.94 -8.69
CA THR A 2 -26.19 -8.95 -7.37
C THR A 2 -24.84 -8.24 -7.45
N GLN A 3 -24.65 -7.19 -6.65
CA GLN A 3 -23.39 -6.45 -6.54
C GLN A 3 -22.52 -7.11 -5.46
N ARG A 4 -21.34 -7.60 -5.85
CA ARG A 4 -20.37 -8.19 -4.92
C ARG A 4 -19.24 -7.22 -4.67
N VAL A 5 -18.79 -7.17 -3.42
CA VAL A 5 -17.61 -6.40 -3.03
C VAL A 5 -16.54 -7.36 -2.56
N PHE A 6 -15.40 -7.35 -3.24
CA PHE A 6 -14.22 -8.13 -2.88
C PHE A 6 -13.27 -7.25 -2.08
N ILE A 7 -12.85 -7.68 -0.89
CA ILE A 7 -11.88 -6.96 -0.07
C ILE A 7 -10.60 -7.78 0.01
N LEU A 8 -9.53 -7.27 -0.59
CA LEU A 8 -8.23 -7.92 -0.65
C LEU A 8 -7.29 -7.38 0.43
N GLY A 9 -6.68 -8.28 1.20
CA GLY A 9 -5.64 -7.98 2.17
C GLY A 9 -4.33 -8.70 1.86
N ALA A 10 -3.30 -8.49 2.69
CA ALA A 10 -1.95 -8.98 2.40
C ALA A 10 -1.88 -10.51 2.22
N GLY A 11 -2.83 -11.26 2.80
CA GLY A 11 -2.95 -12.71 2.61
C GLY A 11 -3.28 -13.11 1.17
N SER A 12 -3.97 -12.27 0.38
CA SER A 12 -4.23 -12.56 -1.04
C SER A 12 -2.94 -12.48 -1.85
N SER A 13 -2.09 -11.48 -1.58
CA SER A 13 -0.76 -11.35 -2.18
C SER A 13 0.19 -12.45 -1.70
N ALA A 14 0.15 -12.81 -0.41
CA ALA A 14 0.95 -13.91 0.14
C ALA A 14 0.52 -15.31 -0.35
N ALA A 15 -0.64 -15.44 -0.99
CA ALA A 15 -1.04 -16.66 -1.69
C ALA A 15 -0.34 -16.82 -3.05
N PHE A 16 0.19 -15.74 -3.63
CA PHE A 16 0.98 -15.79 -4.86
C PHE A 16 2.35 -16.44 -4.61
N GLN A 17 2.70 -17.39 -5.47
CA GLN A 17 4.01 -18.05 -5.49
C GLN A 17 4.75 -17.61 -6.74
N GLY A 18 5.56 -16.56 -6.63
CA GLY A 18 6.37 -16.03 -7.71
C GLY A 18 7.71 -16.75 -7.85
N THR A 19 8.44 -16.44 -8.93
CA THR A 19 9.76 -17.03 -9.20
C THR A 19 10.82 -16.67 -8.14
N LYS A 20 10.65 -15.53 -7.46
CA LYS A 20 11.51 -15.07 -6.37
C LYS A 20 10.93 -15.36 -4.97
N GLY A 21 9.83 -16.10 -4.87
CA GLY A 21 9.14 -16.42 -3.62
C GLY A 21 7.76 -15.77 -3.49
N SER A 22 7.17 -15.88 -2.30
CA SER A 22 5.85 -15.31 -1.99
C SER A 22 5.95 -13.91 -1.41
N CYS A 23 4.88 -13.11 -1.55
CA CYS A 23 4.81 -11.81 -0.90
C CYS A 23 4.90 -11.93 0.63
N PRO A 24 5.54 -10.98 1.33
CA PRO A 24 5.61 -10.97 2.78
C PRO A 24 4.26 -10.65 3.41
N THR A 25 3.97 -11.30 4.54
CA THR A 25 3.08 -10.75 5.55
C THR A 25 3.78 -9.65 6.37
N ILE A 26 3.06 -8.99 7.27
CA ILE A 26 3.55 -7.84 8.05
C ILE A 26 4.84 -8.11 8.84
N SER A 27 5.12 -9.37 9.19
CA SER A 27 6.29 -9.79 9.96
C SER A 27 7.43 -10.38 9.12
N GLU A 28 7.24 -10.51 7.81
CA GLU A 28 8.17 -11.24 6.93
C GLU A 28 8.97 -10.33 5.99
N PHE A 29 8.73 -9.02 5.98
CA PHE A 29 9.38 -8.09 5.05
C PHE A 29 10.91 -8.21 5.03
N PHE A 30 11.56 -8.26 6.20
CA PHE A 30 13.01 -8.36 6.28
C PHE A 30 13.55 -9.74 5.88
N ILE A 31 12.82 -10.81 6.20
CA ILE A 31 13.16 -12.17 5.78
C ILE A 31 13.08 -12.27 4.25
N ARG A 32 11.98 -11.83 3.64
CA ARG A 32 11.84 -11.81 2.18
C ARG A 32 12.88 -10.94 1.50
N ALA A 33 13.18 -9.77 2.06
CA ALA A 33 14.24 -8.89 1.56
C ALA A 33 15.63 -9.56 1.57
N HIS A 34 15.89 -10.43 2.55
CA HIS A 34 17.12 -11.21 2.60
C HIS A 34 17.15 -12.29 1.51
N GLU A 35 16.07 -13.06 1.38
CA GLU A 35 15.93 -14.16 0.40
C GLU A 35 16.14 -13.68 -1.03
N ILE A 36 15.59 -12.51 -1.39
CA ILE A 36 15.77 -11.89 -2.72
C ILE A 36 17.10 -11.13 -2.88
N GLY A 37 18.00 -11.19 -1.89
CA GLY A 37 19.30 -10.52 -1.92
C GLY A 37 19.26 -8.98 -1.83
N LEU A 38 18.10 -8.38 -1.51
CA LEU A 38 17.94 -6.92 -1.43
C LEU A 38 18.80 -6.31 -0.31
N ILE A 39 18.81 -6.95 0.87
CA ILE A 39 19.62 -6.46 2.02
C ILE A 39 21.13 -6.44 1.67
N LYS A 40 21.60 -7.40 0.86
CA LYS A 40 22.99 -7.44 0.40
C LYS A 40 23.29 -6.27 -0.55
N ARG A 41 22.42 -6.05 -1.56
CA ARG A 41 22.56 -4.91 -2.49
C ARG A 41 22.54 -3.56 -1.77
N TYR A 42 21.70 -3.41 -0.75
CA TYR A 42 21.67 -2.22 0.10
C TYR A 42 22.96 -1.99 0.89
N ARG A 43 23.68 -3.04 1.26
CA ARG A 43 24.99 -2.93 1.93
C ARG A 43 26.03 -2.27 1.02
N GLU A 44 25.98 -2.54 -0.27
CA GLU A 44 26.93 -2.02 -1.26
C GLU A 44 26.64 -0.55 -1.62
N GLN A 45 25.39 -0.09 -1.44
CA GLN A 45 24.93 1.24 -1.86
C GLN A 45 24.65 2.22 -0.70
N THR A 46 24.81 1.81 0.57
CA THR A 46 24.44 2.57 1.80
C THR A 46 22.95 2.97 1.93
N MET A 47 22.13 2.64 0.94
CA MET A 47 20.69 2.83 0.92
C MET A 47 20.08 1.96 2.03
N SER A 48 19.32 2.55 2.98
CA SER A 48 18.69 1.95 4.19
C SER A 48 19.51 1.83 5.49
N GLU A 49 20.77 2.24 5.53
CA GLU A 49 21.55 2.16 6.78
C GLU A 49 20.94 2.94 7.97
N PRO A 50 20.29 4.10 7.78
CA PRO A 50 19.48 4.74 8.83
C PRO A 50 18.36 3.87 9.39
N LEU A 51 17.58 3.18 8.55
CA LEU A 51 16.51 2.26 8.97
C LEU A 51 17.05 1.11 9.83
N PHE A 52 18.12 0.45 9.39
CA PHE A 52 18.67 -0.66 10.17
C PHE A 52 19.28 -0.20 11.49
N ARG A 53 19.94 0.97 11.52
CA ARG A 53 20.43 1.56 12.77
C ARG A 53 19.30 1.96 13.71
N PHE A 54 18.18 2.44 13.17
CA PHE A 54 16.99 2.72 13.96
C PHE A 54 16.43 1.44 14.60
N ILE A 55 16.28 0.36 13.82
CA ILE A 55 15.77 -0.92 14.33
C ILE A 55 16.69 -1.49 15.41
N GLN A 56 18.01 -1.47 15.18
CA GLN A 56 18.98 -1.90 16.19
C GLN A 56 18.87 -1.10 17.49
N ARG A 57 18.65 0.22 17.40
CA ARG A 57 18.57 1.11 18.57
C ARG A 57 17.28 0.93 19.36
N GLU A 58 16.13 0.88 18.68
CA GLU A 58 14.82 0.85 19.36
C GLU A 58 14.36 -0.57 19.72
N PHE A 59 14.78 -1.58 18.96
CA PHE A 59 14.31 -2.97 19.13
C PHE A 59 15.43 -3.94 19.54
N GLY A 60 16.70 -3.51 19.54
CA GLY A 60 17.83 -4.38 19.88
C GLY A 60 18.18 -5.41 18.80
N ILE A 61 17.51 -5.38 17.64
CA ILE A 61 17.68 -6.39 16.57
C ILE A 61 18.74 -5.93 15.59
N SER A 62 19.80 -6.72 15.46
CA SER A 62 20.90 -6.44 14.53
C SER A 62 20.57 -6.79 13.09
N LYS A 63 21.29 -6.15 12.16
CA LYS A 63 21.13 -6.39 10.72
C LYS A 63 21.28 -7.88 10.34
N PRO A 64 22.23 -8.67 10.90
CA PRO A 64 22.27 -10.12 10.69
C PRO A 64 21.05 -10.88 11.24
N GLU A 65 20.41 -10.40 12.31
CA GLU A 65 19.24 -11.03 12.93
C GLU A 65 17.94 -10.75 12.16
N LEU A 66 17.84 -9.60 11.46
CA LEU A 66 16.67 -9.23 10.63
C LEU A 66 16.32 -10.29 9.56
N CYS A 67 17.30 -11.10 9.15
CA CYS A 67 17.10 -12.16 8.17
C CYS A 67 16.50 -13.45 8.76
N ARG A 68 16.39 -13.55 10.09
CA ARG A 68 16.05 -14.78 10.82
C ARG A 68 14.87 -14.63 11.75
N VAL A 69 14.66 -13.43 12.28
CA VAL A 69 13.61 -13.15 13.25
C VAL A 69 12.44 -12.45 12.56
N PRO A 70 11.20 -12.90 12.76
CA PRO A 70 10.03 -12.16 12.31
C PRO A 70 10.00 -10.78 12.98
N VAL A 71 9.99 -9.72 12.18
CA VAL A 71 9.92 -8.34 12.68
C VAL A 71 8.68 -7.69 12.10
N ASN A 72 7.74 -7.33 12.97
CA ASN A 72 6.53 -6.64 12.57
C ASN A 72 6.86 -5.22 12.09
N ILE A 73 6.68 -4.97 10.79
CA ILE A 73 6.98 -3.67 10.19
C ILE A 73 6.07 -2.55 10.72
N GLU A 74 4.82 -2.85 11.11
CA GLU A 74 3.91 -1.87 11.73
C GLU A 74 4.45 -1.40 13.07
N SER A 75 5.04 -2.30 13.88
CA SER A 75 5.67 -1.91 15.14
C SER A 75 6.88 -0.99 14.91
N VAL A 76 7.71 -1.30 13.90
CA VAL A 76 8.86 -0.46 13.53
C VAL A 76 8.41 0.93 13.08
N LEU A 77 7.41 1.00 12.21
CA LEU A 77 6.91 2.25 11.66
C LEU A 77 6.18 3.09 12.72
N THR A 78 5.35 2.45 13.55
CA THR A 78 4.65 3.14 14.65
C THR A 78 5.66 3.77 15.60
N ARG A 79 6.71 3.02 16.00
CA ARG A 79 7.77 3.56 16.85
C ARG A 79 8.53 4.71 16.18
N LEU A 80 8.71 4.65 14.87
CA LEU A 80 9.37 5.72 14.13
C LEU A 80 8.54 7.01 14.11
N GLU A 81 7.23 6.91 13.91
CA GLU A 81 6.34 8.09 14.00
C GLU A 81 6.28 8.65 15.42
N GLU A 82 6.20 7.81 16.47
CA GLU A 82 6.26 8.29 17.87
C GLU A 82 7.51 9.14 18.12
N VAL A 83 8.68 8.68 17.66
CA VAL A 83 9.95 9.40 17.82
C VAL A 83 9.96 10.71 17.01
N ILE A 84 9.29 10.74 15.86
CA ILE A 84 9.12 11.96 15.05
C ILE A 84 8.17 12.94 15.74
N GLU A 85 7.04 12.47 16.25
CA GLU A 85 6.06 13.28 16.96
C GLU A 85 6.63 13.91 18.23
N ASP A 86 7.39 13.13 19.01
CA ASP A 86 8.12 13.64 20.18
C ASP A 86 9.12 14.72 19.77
N PHE A 87 9.86 14.49 18.68
CA PHE A 87 10.78 15.49 18.13
C PHE A 87 10.06 16.76 17.67
N ASP A 88 8.85 16.64 17.13
CA ASP A 88 8.05 17.75 16.62
C ASP A 88 7.38 18.55 17.74
N ARG A 89 6.86 17.86 18.77
CA ARG A 89 6.21 18.45 19.94
C ARG A 89 7.16 19.32 20.77
N ASP A 90 8.45 19.00 20.77
CA ASP A 90 9.49 19.82 21.38
C ASP A 90 9.58 21.24 20.78
N GLY A 91 8.81 21.57 19.72
CA GLY A 91 8.51 22.94 19.30
C GLY A 91 9.67 23.67 18.61
N GLN A 92 10.69 22.94 18.17
CA GLN A 92 11.99 23.52 17.79
C GLN A 92 12.13 23.88 16.30
N TYR A 93 11.05 23.78 15.52
CA TYR A 93 11.01 24.15 14.10
C TYR A 93 11.52 25.58 13.80
N ARG A 94 11.55 26.45 14.82
CA ARG A 94 11.85 27.89 14.69
C ARG A 94 13.29 28.30 15.03
N ILE A 95 14.20 27.38 15.36
CA ILE A 95 15.58 27.78 15.70
C ILE A 95 16.48 27.71 14.47
N LYS A 96 16.47 28.78 13.67
CA LYS A 96 17.54 29.05 12.68
C LYS A 96 18.90 28.90 13.37
N GLY A 97 19.75 27.99 12.90
CA GLY A 97 21.18 27.94 13.27
C GLY A 97 21.69 26.70 14.02
N ASN A 98 20.86 25.72 14.39
CA ASN A 98 21.34 24.52 15.10
C ASN A 98 21.61 23.33 14.14
N LEU A 99 22.81 23.26 13.56
CA LEU A 99 23.22 22.20 12.62
C LEU A 99 23.01 20.77 13.17
N ARG A 100 23.20 20.55 14.48
CA ARG A 100 23.04 19.21 15.10
C ARG A 100 21.57 18.77 15.11
N ARG A 101 20.63 19.66 15.42
CA ARG A 101 19.19 19.36 15.37
C ARG A 101 18.70 19.18 13.94
N ASN A 102 19.20 19.96 12.99
CA ASN A 102 18.91 19.76 11.56
C ASN A 102 19.35 18.36 11.09
N LYS A 103 20.55 17.92 11.50
CA LYS A 103 21.02 16.56 11.19
C LYS A 103 20.12 15.47 11.79
N LYS A 104 19.58 15.66 13.01
CA LYS A 104 18.64 14.72 13.62
C LYS A 104 17.31 14.66 12.86
N ALA A 105 16.74 15.81 12.50
CA ALA A 105 15.52 15.90 11.70
C ALA A 105 15.69 15.20 10.34
N VAL A 106 16.74 15.55 9.60
CA VAL A 106 17.10 14.91 8.32
C VAL A 106 17.17 13.40 8.46
N ASN A 107 17.81 12.91 9.53
CA ASN A 107 17.96 11.48 9.75
C ASN A 107 16.62 10.78 10.05
N LEU A 108 15.77 11.36 10.90
CA LEU A 108 14.48 10.75 11.26
C LEU A 108 13.53 10.70 10.06
N TYR A 109 13.34 11.83 9.37
CA TYR A 109 12.47 11.87 8.19
C TYR A 109 13.04 11.07 7.01
N GLY A 110 14.36 11.08 6.83
CA GLY A 110 15.03 10.21 5.87
C GLY A 110 14.85 8.73 6.20
N THR A 111 14.88 8.35 7.49
CA THR A 111 14.60 6.98 7.93
C THR A 111 13.17 6.57 7.60
N ARG A 112 12.19 7.46 7.81
CA ARG A 112 10.80 7.20 7.44
C ARG A 112 10.63 6.96 5.95
N LEU A 113 11.23 7.82 5.13
CA LEU A 113 11.20 7.65 3.68
C LEU A 113 11.81 6.30 3.27
N GLN A 114 12.97 5.95 3.85
CA GLN A 114 13.63 4.67 3.60
C GLN A 114 12.77 3.46 4.02
N ALA A 115 11.99 3.56 5.08
CA ALA A 115 11.10 2.50 5.52
C ALA A 115 9.96 2.25 4.51
N SER A 116 9.29 3.31 4.05
CA SER A 116 8.26 3.23 3.02
C SER A 116 8.81 2.68 1.71
N THR A 117 9.99 3.14 1.29
CA THR A 117 10.68 2.57 0.14
C THR A 117 10.99 1.10 0.31
N PHE A 118 11.54 0.71 1.47
CA PHE A 118 11.96 -0.66 1.68
C PHE A 118 10.80 -1.63 1.47
N ILE A 119 9.61 -1.29 1.99
CA ILE A 119 8.36 -2.01 1.71
C ILE A 119 8.10 -2.08 0.19
N GLY A 120 8.17 -0.94 -0.50
CA GLY A 120 7.94 -0.86 -1.94
C GLY A 120 8.90 -1.71 -2.76
N HIS A 121 10.19 -1.69 -2.45
CA HIS A 121 11.22 -2.47 -3.14
C HIS A 121 11.04 -3.97 -2.94
N VAL A 122 10.74 -4.42 -1.71
CA VAL A 122 10.50 -5.84 -1.44
C VAL A 122 9.31 -6.33 -2.27
N LEU A 123 8.18 -5.61 -2.24
CA LEU A 123 6.99 -5.99 -2.98
C LEU A 123 7.24 -5.97 -4.49
N LEU A 124 7.84 -4.89 -5.02
CA LEU A 124 8.10 -4.78 -6.44
C LEU A 124 9.04 -5.89 -6.93
N GLU A 125 10.11 -6.19 -6.21
CA GLU A 125 11.03 -7.27 -6.59
C GLU A 125 10.32 -8.62 -6.70
N LEU A 126 9.34 -8.89 -5.83
CA LEU A 126 8.58 -10.13 -5.78
C LEU A 126 7.45 -10.18 -6.81
N THR A 127 6.83 -9.05 -7.16
CA THR A 127 5.59 -9.01 -7.96
C THR A 127 5.74 -8.33 -9.33
N HIS A 128 6.89 -7.77 -9.67
CA HIS A 128 7.04 -7.01 -10.91
C HIS A 128 6.73 -7.86 -12.15
N ASN A 129 5.81 -7.38 -12.99
CA ASN A 129 5.28 -8.07 -14.18
C ASN A 129 4.81 -9.51 -13.90
N ALA A 130 4.42 -9.80 -12.66
CA ALA A 130 3.98 -11.11 -12.26
C ALA A 130 2.48 -11.27 -12.47
N LEU A 131 2.08 -12.22 -13.33
CA LEU A 131 0.68 -12.58 -13.50
C LEU A 131 0.33 -13.73 -12.55
N SER A 132 -0.38 -13.41 -11.46
CA SER A 132 -0.82 -14.42 -10.48
C SER A 132 -2.03 -15.20 -11.02
N PRO A 133 -1.96 -16.55 -11.13
CA PRO A 133 -3.10 -17.34 -11.63
C PRO A 133 -4.36 -17.20 -10.77
N LEU A 134 -4.21 -17.01 -9.47
CA LEU A 134 -5.34 -16.82 -8.55
C LEU A 134 -6.03 -15.47 -8.78
N HIS A 135 -5.25 -14.40 -8.94
CA HIS A 135 -5.80 -13.07 -9.21
C HIS A 135 -6.38 -12.99 -10.62
N LEU A 136 -5.78 -13.66 -11.61
CA LEU A 136 -6.31 -13.73 -12.97
C LEU A 136 -7.69 -14.40 -12.99
N LYS A 137 -7.80 -15.59 -12.38
CA LYS A 137 -9.11 -16.27 -12.27
C LYS A 137 -10.14 -15.46 -11.51
N LEU A 138 -9.72 -14.72 -10.48
CA LEU A 138 -10.60 -13.77 -9.80
C LEU A 138 -11.07 -12.70 -10.79
N ALA A 139 -10.16 -12.04 -11.48
CA ALA A 139 -10.44 -10.97 -12.44
C ALA A 139 -11.38 -11.43 -13.57
N GLU A 140 -11.17 -12.62 -14.12
CA GLU A 140 -12.02 -13.24 -15.15
C GLU A 140 -13.45 -13.51 -14.67
N SER A 141 -13.66 -13.70 -13.35
CA SER A 141 -14.97 -13.95 -12.76
C SER A 141 -15.76 -12.68 -12.39
N LEU A 142 -15.14 -11.50 -12.53
CA LEU A 142 -15.75 -10.22 -12.19
C LEU A 142 -16.65 -9.72 -13.32
N THR A 143 -17.69 -9.00 -12.92
CA THR A 143 -18.59 -8.27 -13.79
C THR A 143 -18.46 -6.76 -13.54
N ASN A 144 -18.98 -5.92 -14.43
CA ASN A 144 -18.95 -4.46 -14.26
C ASN A 144 -19.77 -3.95 -13.05
N PHE A 145 -20.55 -4.82 -12.39
CA PHE A 145 -21.26 -4.50 -11.15
C PHE A 145 -20.47 -4.85 -9.89
N ASP A 146 -19.34 -5.54 -10.03
CA ASP A 146 -18.51 -5.89 -8.90
C ASP A 146 -17.49 -4.79 -8.61
N THR A 147 -17.14 -4.69 -7.33
CA THR A 147 -16.10 -3.76 -6.86
C THR A 147 -15.02 -4.54 -6.13
N VAL A 148 -13.77 -4.21 -6.43
CA VAL A 148 -12.60 -4.72 -5.72
C VAL A 148 -12.03 -3.60 -4.86
N ILE A 149 -12.05 -3.78 -3.54
CA ILE A 149 -11.38 -2.93 -2.57
C ILE A 149 -10.09 -3.64 -2.17
N SER A 150 -8.96 -2.93 -2.17
CA SER A 150 -7.68 -3.51 -1.77
C SER A 150 -6.94 -2.63 -0.78
N PHE A 151 -6.35 -3.31 0.20
CA PHE A 151 -5.41 -2.72 1.15
C PHE A 151 -3.95 -3.01 0.78
N ASN A 152 -3.72 -3.70 -0.33
CA ASN A 152 -2.41 -4.12 -0.80
C ASN A 152 -1.79 -3.06 -1.72
N TYR A 153 -0.48 -2.86 -1.60
CA TYR A 153 0.25 -1.93 -2.45
C TYR A 153 0.69 -2.55 -3.78
N ASP A 154 0.94 -3.87 -3.79
CA ASP A 154 1.46 -4.61 -4.93
C ASP A 154 0.53 -4.57 -6.15
N LEU A 155 1.02 -5.04 -7.29
CA LEU A 155 0.34 -4.93 -8.58
C LEU A 155 -0.27 -6.25 -9.09
N LEU A 156 -0.39 -7.27 -8.24
CA LEU A 156 -0.84 -8.60 -8.70
C LEU A 156 -2.27 -8.58 -9.26
N MET A 157 -3.20 -7.91 -8.56
CA MET A 157 -4.56 -7.74 -9.05
C MET A 157 -4.62 -6.76 -10.22
N ASP A 158 -3.76 -5.75 -10.21
CA ASP A 158 -3.65 -4.73 -11.25
C ASP A 158 -3.31 -5.39 -12.61
N TYR A 159 -2.27 -6.24 -12.62
CA TYR A 159 -1.88 -7.00 -13.81
C TYR A 159 -2.95 -8.01 -14.23
N ALA A 160 -3.63 -8.65 -13.27
CA ALA A 160 -4.72 -9.58 -13.56
C ALA A 160 -5.91 -8.89 -14.24
N LEU A 161 -6.33 -7.72 -13.73
CA LEU A 161 -7.41 -6.94 -14.32
C LEU A 161 -7.05 -6.42 -15.71
N GLU A 162 -5.86 -5.85 -15.89
CA GLU A 162 -5.39 -5.38 -17.20
C GLU A 162 -5.32 -6.52 -18.23
N ASN A 163 -4.94 -7.73 -17.79
CA ASN A 163 -4.87 -8.91 -18.66
C ASN A 163 -6.24 -9.35 -19.21
N THR A 164 -7.34 -9.02 -18.54
CA THR A 164 -8.70 -9.30 -19.07
C THR A 164 -9.04 -8.47 -20.32
N GLY A 165 -8.32 -7.38 -20.58
CA GLY A 165 -8.58 -6.45 -21.68
C GLY A 165 -9.77 -5.50 -21.46
N ASN A 166 -10.54 -5.68 -20.38
CA ASN A 166 -11.76 -4.92 -20.08
C ASN A 166 -11.57 -3.90 -18.94
N TRP A 167 -10.35 -3.74 -18.45
CA TRP A 167 -10.02 -2.84 -17.35
C TRP A 167 -8.77 -2.04 -17.67
N TRP A 168 -8.79 -0.76 -17.31
CA TRP A 168 -7.70 0.17 -17.59
C TRP A 168 -7.29 0.96 -16.34
N PRO A 169 -5.99 1.03 -15.99
CA PRO A 169 -5.53 1.72 -14.80
C PRO A 169 -6.00 3.18 -14.66
N TYR A 170 -6.01 3.94 -15.76
CA TYR A 170 -6.33 5.37 -15.74
C TYR A 170 -7.80 5.69 -15.40
N SER A 171 -8.70 4.71 -15.43
CA SER A 171 -10.12 4.87 -15.10
C SER A 171 -10.58 3.90 -14.01
N GLY A 172 -10.09 2.67 -14.08
CA GLY A 172 -10.39 1.56 -13.18
C GLY A 172 -10.13 1.88 -11.70
N TYR A 173 -9.07 2.62 -11.40
CA TYR A 173 -8.75 3.01 -10.02
C TYR A 173 -9.69 4.04 -9.40
N ARG A 174 -10.53 4.72 -10.20
CA ARG A 174 -11.37 5.85 -9.77
C ARG A 174 -10.57 7.01 -9.15
N ILE A 175 -9.29 7.14 -9.52
CA ILE A 175 -8.44 8.27 -9.16
C ILE A 175 -8.33 9.23 -10.35
N PRO A 176 -8.56 10.54 -10.16
CA PRO A 176 -8.29 11.54 -11.18
C PRO A 176 -6.79 11.83 -11.24
N PHE A 177 -6.03 10.97 -11.93
CA PHE A 177 -4.59 11.20 -12.09
C PHE A 177 -4.32 12.49 -12.85
N LYS A 178 -3.38 13.30 -12.36
CA LYS A 178 -2.95 14.52 -13.04
C LYS A 178 -2.29 14.20 -14.37
N GLN A 179 -1.38 13.23 -14.38
CA GLN A 179 -0.68 12.76 -15.57
C GLN A 179 -0.33 11.27 -15.44
N ILE A 180 -0.12 10.64 -16.59
CA ILE A 180 0.40 9.27 -16.70
C ILE A 180 1.89 9.36 -17.04
N ILE A 181 2.72 8.63 -16.32
CA ILE A 181 4.15 8.50 -16.57
C ILE A 181 4.40 7.16 -17.24
N ASP A 182 4.89 7.20 -18.47
CA ASP A 182 5.21 5.99 -19.23
C ASP A 182 6.49 6.20 -20.05
N GLY A 183 7.43 5.25 -19.96
CA GLY A 183 8.75 5.37 -20.59
C GLY A 183 9.49 6.68 -20.24
N GLY A 184 9.28 7.21 -19.03
CA GLY A 184 9.85 8.48 -18.57
C GLY A 184 9.18 9.75 -19.12
N LYS A 185 8.08 9.63 -19.87
CA LYS A 185 7.31 10.76 -20.41
C LYS A 185 6.07 11.02 -19.58
N PHE A 186 5.75 12.30 -19.39
CA PHE A 186 4.49 12.73 -18.80
C PHE A 186 3.43 12.89 -19.90
N LEU A 187 2.37 12.11 -19.81
CA LEU A 187 1.26 12.06 -20.75
C LEU A 187 0.00 12.61 -20.09
N ALA A 188 -0.87 13.22 -20.91
CA ALA A 188 -2.19 13.60 -20.45
C ALA A 188 -2.99 12.37 -20.01
N PRO A 189 -3.84 12.48 -18.97
CA PRO A 189 -4.71 11.38 -18.57
C PRO A 189 -5.68 11.04 -19.70
N LEU A 190 -5.89 9.75 -19.92
CA LEU A 190 -6.86 9.26 -20.89
C LEU A 190 -8.27 9.35 -20.30
N SER A 191 -9.23 9.89 -21.06
CA SER A 191 -10.65 9.84 -20.71
C SER A 191 -11.29 8.61 -21.34
N THR A 192 -12.05 7.84 -20.56
CA THR A 192 -12.93 6.77 -21.08
C THR A 192 -14.35 6.99 -20.59
N SER A 193 -15.32 6.65 -21.45
CA SER A 193 -16.75 6.65 -21.11
C SER A 193 -17.17 5.42 -20.31
N ASP A 194 -16.42 4.32 -20.42
CA ASP A 194 -16.62 3.12 -19.61
C ASP A 194 -15.42 2.95 -18.67
N PRO A 195 -15.61 3.17 -17.35
CA PRO A 195 -14.54 3.06 -16.40
C PRO A 195 -14.28 1.61 -15.96
N GLY A 196 -15.04 0.63 -16.47
CA GLY A 196 -14.90 -0.80 -16.17
C GLY A 196 -15.13 -1.13 -14.70
N ILE A 197 -14.57 -2.24 -14.22
CA ILE A 197 -14.61 -2.65 -12.80
C ILE A 197 -13.97 -1.57 -11.91
N ALA A 198 -14.63 -1.24 -10.79
CA ALA A 198 -14.07 -0.33 -9.79
C ALA A 198 -13.01 -1.08 -8.96
N TYR A 199 -11.77 -0.60 -9.00
CA TYR A 199 -10.67 -1.15 -8.21
C TYR A 199 -10.09 -0.11 -7.26
N LEU A 200 -10.53 -0.12 -6.01
CA LEU A 200 -10.30 0.92 -5.01
C LEU A 200 -9.16 0.52 -4.07
N LYS A 201 -7.94 1.06 -4.29
CA LYS A 201 -6.77 0.81 -3.42
C LYS A 201 -6.69 1.85 -2.30
N LEU A 202 -7.14 1.47 -1.10
CA LEU A 202 -7.39 2.40 0.01
C LEU A 202 -6.14 2.86 0.77
N HIS A 203 -5.03 2.14 0.61
CA HIS A 203 -3.72 2.50 1.18
C HIS A 203 -2.72 2.98 0.12
N GLY A 204 -3.19 3.21 -1.11
CA GLY A 204 -2.33 3.59 -2.22
C GLY A 204 -1.76 2.37 -2.95
N SER A 205 -0.76 2.61 -3.81
CA SER A 205 -0.26 1.62 -4.76
C SER A 205 1.20 1.89 -5.12
N LEU A 206 1.95 0.84 -5.46
CA LEU A 206 3.34 0.98 -5.92
C LEU A 206 3.47 1.85 -7.18
N ASN A 207 2.46 1.83 -8.04
CA ASN A 207 2.42 2.58 -9.29
C ASN A 207 1.73 3.96 -9.18
N TRP A 208 1.36 4.41 -7.98
CA TRP A 208 0.83 5.76 -7.78
C TRP A 208 1.93 6.62 -7.19
N LEU A 209 2.19 7.79 -7.77
CA LEU A 209 3.18 8.72 -7.26
C LEU A 209 2.50 10.00 -6.76
N TYR A 210 3.09 10.64 -5.75
CA TYR A 210 2.70 11.97 -5.29
C TYR A 210 3.94 12.79 -4.97
N GLY A 211 3.79 14.12 -5.04
CA GLY A 211 4.89 15.04 -4.77
C GLY A 211 5.18 15.15 -3.27
N VAL A 212 6.41 14.84 -2.88
CA VAL A 212 6.94 15.13 -1.54
C VAL A 212 7.94 16.27 -1.68
N SER A 213 7.76 17.33 -0.89
CA SER A 213 8.64 18.48 -0.95
C SER A 213 10.02 18.17 -0.33
N PRO A 214 11.13 18.27 -1.09
CA PRO A 214 12.48 18.06 -0.54
C PRO A 214 12.88 19.13 0.48
N TYR A 215 12.21 20.29 0.43
CA TYR A 215 12.44 21.42 1.35
C TYR A 215 12.09 21.09 2.81
N ARG A 216 11.31 20.01 3.06
CA ARG A 216 11.12 19.47 4.42
C ARG A 216 12.44 18.99 5.02
N LEU A 217 13.22 18.23 4.25
CA LEU A 217 14.48 17.64 4.72
C LEU A 217 15.59 18.70 4.82
N ILE A 218 15.65 19.63 3.86
CA ILE A 218 16.80 20.53 3.72
C ILE A 218 16.59 21.87 4.44
N TYR A 219 15.37 22.41 4.46
CA TYR A 219 15.13 23.81 4.83
C TYR A 219 14.11 24.03 5.96
N ASN A 220 13.56 22.96 6.55
CA ASN A 220 12.67 23.05 7.71
C ASN A 220 11.45 23.96 7.48
N MET A 221 10.88 23.94 6.26
CA MET A 221 9.72 24.74 5.86
C MET A 221 8.40 23.97 6.05
N PRO A 222 7.26 24.66 6.27
CA PRO A 222 5.96 24.02 6.39
C PRO A 222 5.61 23.23 5.12
N VAL A 223 5.21 21.98 5.31
CA VAL A 223 4.90 21.02 4.26
C VAL A 223 3.70 21.50 3.43
N ARG A 224 3.83 21.48 2.11
CA ARG A 224 2.71 21.21 1.22
C ARG A 224 3.08 19.95 0.45
N ASN A 225 2.47 18.82 0.78
CA ASN A 225 2.53 17.67 -0.11
C ASN A 225 1.72 18.03 -1.36
N GLY A 226 2.14 17.51 -2.51
CA GLY A 226 1.34 17.62 -3.72
C GLY A 226 -0.01 16.94 -3.49
N GLU A 227 -1.09 17.63 -3.81
CA GLU A 227 -2.45 17.03 -3.84
C GLU A 227 -2.67 16.17 -5.09
N ASP A 228 -1.79 16.33 -6.07
CA ASP A 228 -1.83 15.62 -7.33
C ASP A 228 -1.26 14.20 -7.19
N VAL A 229 -1.95 13.26 -7.83
CA VAL A 229 -1.51 11.88 -7.95
C VAL A 229 -1.18 11.58 -9.41
N PHE A 230 -0.06 10.90 -9.63
CA PHE A 230 0.42 10.48 -10.94
C PHE A 230 0.36 8.97 -11.06
N LEU A 231 0.08 8.46 -12.25
CA LEU A 231 0.07 7.02 -12.53
C LEU A 231 1.36 6.63 -13.25
N LEU A 232 2.14 5.71 -12.68
CA LEU A 232 3.30 5.11 -13.34
C LEU A 232 2.89 3.83 -14.09
N ARG A 233 2.80 3.88 -15.42
CA ARG A 233 2.28 2.77 -16.24
C ARG A 233 3.29 1.64 -16.42
N SER A 234 4.51 1.98 -16.81
CA SER A 234 5.60 1.00 -16.98
C SER A 234 6.60 1.17 -15.84
N ILE A 235 6.54 0.27 -14.87
CA ILE A 235 7.64 0.12 -13.91
C ILE A 235 8.72 -0.67 -14.64
N ASN A 236 9.94 -0.17 -14.77
CA ASN A 236 11.07 -0.98 -15.25
C ASN A 236 11.95 -1.31 -14.05
N HIS A 237 12.60 -2.48 -14.01
CA HIS A 237 13.55 -2.82 -12.94
C HIS A 237 14.75 -1.86 -12.83
N GLU A 238 15.08 -1.13 -13.90
CA GLU A 238 16.08 -0.05 -13.90
C GLU A 238 15.52 1.30 -13.42
N ILE A 239 14.20 1.34 -13.18
CA ILE A 239 13.41 2.44 -12.67
C ILE A 239 12.59 1.88 -11.51
N ILE A 240 13.25 1.22 -10.57
CA ILE A 240 12.61 0.99 -9.27
C ILE A 240 12.62 2.36 -8.60
N PRO A 241 11.46 2.90 -8.19
CA PRO A 241 11.41 4.14 -7.44
C PRO A 241 12.02 3.91 -6.04
N GLY A 242 13.34 4.00 -5.93
CA GLY A 242 14.07 4.10 -4.67
C GLY A 242 14.37 5.55 -4.29
N PRO A 243 14.49 5.89 -3.01
CA PRO A 243 14.69 7.23 -2.50
C PRO A 243 16.08 7.75 -2.84
N MET A 244 16.93 6.95 -3.50
CA MET A 244 18.15 7.43 -4.16
C MET A 244 18.11 7.43 -5.69
N ASP A 245 17.19 6.70 -6.34
CA ASP A 245 17.04 6.73 -7.81
C ASP A 245 15.89 7.65 -8.28
N ILE A 246 14.93 8.00 -7.40
CA ILE A 246 13.85 8.93 -7.73
C ILE A 246 14.22 10.40 -7.50
N ALA A 247 15.16 10.67 -6.58
CA ALA A 247 15.55 12.03 -6.17
C ALA A 247 16.36 12.81 -7.24
N GLY A 248 16.09 12.58 -8.52
CA GLY A 248 16.76 13.32 -9.60
C GLY A 248 16.35 12.99 -11.04
N LYS A 249 15.32 12.18 -11.30
CA LYS A 249 14.90 11.89 -12.70
C LYS A 249 13.47 12.27 -13.06
N HIS A 250 12.60 12.49 -12.08
CA HIS A 250 11.22 12.91 -12.31
C HIS A 250 10.87 14.09 -11.38
N GLU A 251 11.68 15.14 -11.46
CA GLU A 251 11.34 16.41 -10.84
C GLU A 251 10.06 16.94 -11.48
N TYR A 252 9.05 17.18 -10.68
CA TYR A 252 7.84 17.89 -11.10
C TYR A 252 7.89 19.32 -10.55
N THR A 253 7.61 20.29 -11.41
CA THR A 253 7.46 21.70 -11.01
C THR A 253 5.99 22.09 -11.02
N ASP A 254 5.49 22.52 -9.86
CA ASP A 254 4.20 23.21 -9.75
C ASP A 254 4.43 24.56 -9.08
N ASN A 255 3.99 25.64 -9.73
CA ASN A 255 4.16 27.00 -9.20
C ASN A 255 5.62 27.32 -8.79
N ASN A 256 6.61 26.85 -9.57
CA ASN A 256 8.06 26.95 -9.30
C ASN A 256 8.55 26.21 -8.03
N ILE A 257 7.76 25.30 -7.47
CA ILE A 257 8.17 24.39 -6.40
C ILE A 257 8.53 23.05 -7.01
N TYR A 258 9.76 22.60 -6.74
CA TYR A 258 10.24 21.27 -7.12
C TYR A 258 9.74 20.22 -6.13
N TYR A 259 9.18 19.14 -6.66
CA TYR A 259 8.77 17.97 -5.91
C TYR A 259 9.53 16.74 -6.37
N ASP A 260 9.98 15.96 -5.39
CA ASP A 260 10.38 14.58 -5.64
C ASP A 260 9.11 13.73 -5.67
N LEU A 261 8.93 12.93 -6.72
CA LEU A 261 7.80 12.01 -6.80
C LEU A 261 8.11 10.76 -5.95
N HIS A 262 7.17 10.31 -5.14
CA HIS A 262 7.35 9.08 -4.37
C HIS A 262 6.12 8.19 -4.48
N SER A 263 6.31 6.87 -4.37
CA SER A 263 5.18 5.94 -4.28
C SER A 263 4.26 6.32 -3.13
N LEU A 264 2.98 6.44 -3.45
CA LEU A 264 1.91 6.77 -2.52
C LEU A 264 1.53 5.52 -1.74
N ILE A 265 2.18 5.34 -0.60
CA ILE A 265 1.99 4.21 0.33
C ILE A 265 1.54 4.79 1.67
N VAL A 266 0.30 4.49 2.08
CA VAL A 266 -0.17 4.73 3.44
C VAL A 266 0.39 3.64 4.33
N ALA A 267 1.56 3.89 4.92
CA ALA A 267 2.27 2.94 5.76
C ALA A 267 1.36 2.26 6.81
N PRO A 268 1.58 0.97 7.12
CA PRO A 268 0.85 0.28 8.19
C PRO A 268 1.29 0.86 9.53
N LEU A 269 0.59 1.88 9.97
CA LEU A 269 0.75 2.57 11.24
C LEU A 269 -0.50 2.33 12.08
N LYS A 270 -0.33 2.31 13.41
CA LYS A 270 -1.47 2.29 14.33
C LYS A 270 -2.38 3.50 14.10
N ASP A 271 -1.78 4.70 14.01
CA ASP A 271 -2.48 5.94 13.68
C ASP A 271 -2.00 6.40 12.29
N LYS A 272 -2.85 6.20 11.28
CA LYS A 272 -2.51 6.53 9.89
C LYS A 272 -2.69 8.03 9.64
N PRO A 273 -1.67 8.74 9.12
CA PRO A 273 -1.71 10.19 8.96
C PRO A 273 -2.47 10.57 7.69
N TYR A 274 -3.77 10.25 7.60
CA TYR A 274 -4.60 10.51 6.43
C TYR A 274 -4.65 12.00 6.06
N GLU A 275 -4.44 12.91 7.01
CA GLU A 275 -4.37 14.35 6.75
C GLU A 275 -3.15 14.77 5.91
N SER A 276 -2.12 13.93 5.87
CA SER A 276 -0.87 14.20 5.16
C SER A 276 -0.81 13.60 3.76
N ILE A 277 -1.83 12.85 3.33
CA ILE A 277 -1.87 12.19 2.03
C ILE A 277 -2.83 12.92 1.06
N PRO A 278 -2.67 12.74 -0.27
CA PRO A 278 -3.50 13.41 -1.26
C PRO A 278 -4.99 13.16 -1.05
N LYS A 279 -5.81 14.20 -1.26
CA LYS A 279 -7.26 14.11 -1.05
C LYS A 279 -7.96 13.06 -1.91
N ALA A 280 -7.34 12.65 -3.01
CA ALA A 280 -7.84 11.60 -3.88
C ALA A 280 -8.08 10.27 -3.11
N LEU A 281 -7.26 9.97 -2.08
CA LEU A 281 -7.52 8.77 -1.26
C LEU A 281 -8.79 8.89 -0.42
N PHE A 282 -9.12 10.07 0.13
CA PHE A 282 -10.38 10.23 0.87
C PHE A 282 -11.60 9.92 0.01
N ARG A 283 -11.58 10.36 -1.26
CA ARG A 283 -12.64 10.02 -2.21
C ARG A 283 -12.77 8.52 -2.44
N LEU A 284 -11.65 7.78 -2.49
CA LEU A 284 -11.71 6.32 -2.60
C LEU A 284 -12.35 5.68 -1.36
N TRP A 285 -12.07 6.22 -0.17
CA TRP A 285 -12.70 5.75 1.06
C TRP A 285 -14.21 5.99 1.05
N ASP A 286 -14.67 7.16 0.57
CA ASP A 286 -16.09 7.46 0.43
C ASP A 286 -16.77 6.50 -0.57
N LEU A 287 -16.16 6.32 -1.75
CA LEU A 287 -16.63 5.37 -2.78
C LEU A 287 -16.70 3.94 -2.25
N ALA A 288 -15.66 3.47 -1.57
CA ALA A 288 -15.65 2.13 -0.96
C ALA A 288 -16.79 1.97 0.05
N SER A 289 -17.09 3.03 0.81
CA SER A 289 -18.21 3.04 1.76
C SER A 289 -19.55 2.92 1.04
N ASP A 290 -19.73 3.64 -0.06
CA ASP A 290 -20.97 3.60 -0.84
C ASP A 290 -21.18 2.23 -1.48
N GLU A 291 -20.12 1.64 -2.04
CA GLU A 291 -20.13 0.29 -2.62
C GLU A 291 -20.50 -0.79 -1.59
N ILE A 292 -19.92 -0.73 -0.38
CA ILE A 292 -20.24 -1.67 0.70
C ILE A 292 -21.68 -1.53 1.19
N LYS A 293 -22.22 -0.31 1.26
CA LYS A 293 -23.62 -0.08 1.68
C LYS A 293 -24.64 -0.72 0.73
N ILE A 294 -24.30 -0.84 -0.56
CA ILE A 294 -25.23 -1.37 -1.58
C ILE A 294 -24.96 -2.82 -1.95
N ALA A 295 -23.82 -3.39 -1.54
CA ALA A 295 -23.44 -4.77 -1.79
C ALA A 295 -24.48 -5.78 -1.30
N SER A 296 -24.70 -6.83 -2.10
CA SER A 296 -25.45 -8.03 -1.68
C SER A 296 -24.56 -9.07 -1.02
N GLU A 297 -23.26 -9.07 -1.31
CA GLU A 297 -22.26 -9.95 -0.72
C GLU A 297 -20.92 -9.22 -0.57
N VAL A 298 -20.22 -9.46 0.54
CA VAL A 298 -18.83 -9.02 0.77
C VAL A 298 -17.94 -10.24 0.94
N ILE A 299 -16.89 -10.34 0.11
CA ILE A 299 -15.92 -11.43 0.12
C ILE A 299 -14.58 -10.91 0.62
N LEU A 300 -14.14 -11.36 1.79
CA LEU A 300 -12.85 -11.01 2.38
C LEU A 300 -11.79 -12.04 1.96
N ILE A 301 -10.78 -11.63 1.19
CA ILE A 301 -9.72 -12.52 0.71
C ILE A 301 -8.38 -12.09 1.30
N GLY A 302 -7.86 -12.91 2.22
CA GLY A 302 -6.59 -12.67 2.90
C GLY A 302 -6.55 -11.37 3.70
N TYR A 303 -7.71 -10.86 4.10
CA TYR A 303 -7.84 -9.67 4.93
C TYR A 303 -8.17 -10.05 6.37
N SER A 304 -7.25 -9.74 7.28
CA SER A 304 -7.30 -10.21 8.67
C SER A 304 -8.20 -9.39 9.60
N ILE A 305 -8.76 -8.28 9.11
CA ILE A 305 -9.52 -7.29 9.91
C ILE A 305 -8.70 -6.83 11.13
N PRO A 306 -7.50 -6.24 10.94
CA PRO A 306 -6.62 -5.90 12.05
C PRO A 306 -7.29 -4.95 13.06
N GLU A 307 -7.00 -5.14 14.35
CA GLU A 307 -7.59 -4.35 15.44
C GLU A 307 -7.09 -2.90 15.47
N SER A 308 -5.88 -2.65 14.96
CA SER A 308 -5.30 -1.31 14.83
C SER A 308 -5.93 -0.48 13.72
N ASP A 309 -6.58 -1.09 12.73
CA ASP A 309 -7.11 -0.38 11.55
C ASP A 309 -8.59 0.01 11.73
N THR A 310 -8.82 0.97 12.62
CA THR A 310 -10.17 1.44 12.99
C THR A 310 -10.98 1.91 11.79
N LYS A 311 -10.36 2.64 10.85
CA LYS A 311 -11.03 3.14 9.64
C LYS A 311 -11.54 2.02 8.74
N SER A 312 -10.76 0.96 8.54
CA SER A 312 -11.20 -0.22 7.78
C SER A 312 -12.32 -0.98 8.50
N GLN A 313 -12.29 -1.04 9.84
CA GLN A 313 -13.39 -1.63 10.60
C GLN A 313 -14.68 -0.81 10.50
N GLU A 314 -14.58 0.51 10.55
CA GLU A 314 -15.72 1.42 10.32
C GLU A 314 -16.32 1.22 8.93
N LEU A 315 -15.49 1.07 7.92
CA LEU A 315 -15.90 0.74 6.56
C LEU A 315 -16.70 -0.58 6.52
N ILE A 316 -16.18 -1.66 7.11
CA ILE A 316 -16.87 -2.96 7.17
C ILE A 316 -18.20 -2.86 7.94
N LYS A 317 -18.25 -2.08 9.03
CA LYS A 317 -19.48 -1.86 9.81
C LYS A 317 -20.60 -1.25 8.97
N GLN A 318 -20.31 -0.54 7.88
CA GLN A 318 -21.36 0.02 7.02
C GLN A 318 -22.22 -1.07 6.34
N ALA A 319 -21.69 -2.28 6.15
CA ALA A 319 -22.43 -3.44 5.65
C ALA A 319 -23.55 -3.91 6.60
N LYS A 320 -23.48 -3.53 7.89
CA LYS A 320 -24.47 -3.93 8.90
C LYS A 320 -25.88 -3.45 8.57
N THR A 321 -26.01 -2.33 7.88
CA THR A 321 -27.30 -1.69 7.58
C THR A 321 -28.25 -2.58 6.78
N ARG A 322 -27.71 -3.51 5.97
CA ARG A 322 -28.50 -4.43 5.12
C ARG A 322 -28.36 -5.91 5.49
N ARG A 323 -27.57 -6.24 6.51
CA ARG A 323 -27.22 -7.62 6.87
C ARG A 323 -26.66 -8.40 5.66
N VAL A 324 -25.64 -7.81 5.04
CA VAL A 324 -24.97 -8.35 3.85
C VAL A 324 -24.36 -9.72 4.14
N ALA A 325 -24.41 -10.62 3.16
CA ALA A 325 -23.75 -11.93 3.25
C ALA A 325 -22.22 -11.75 3.22
N PHE A 326 -21.51 -12.44 4.12
CA PHE A 326 -20.05 -12.40 4.18
C PHE A 326 -19.44 -13.75 3.82
N THR A 327 -18.43 -13.73 2.96
CA THR A 327 -17.59 -14.89 2.67
C THR A 327 -16.17 -14.59 3.14
N ILE A 328 -15.59 -15.46 3.98
CA ILE A 328 -14.20 -15.32 4.46
C ILE A 328 -13.31 -16.31 3.74
N VAL A 329 -12.19 -15.84 3.21
CA VAL A 329 -11.18 -16.63 2.51
C VAL A 329 -9.81 -16.33 3.13
N ASP A 330 -9.34 -17.18 4.04
CA ASP A 330 -8.08 -16.96 4.76
C ASP A 330 -7.41 -18.30 5.11
N LYS A 331 -6.07 -18.33 5.19
CA LYS A 331 -5.32 -19.52 5.65
C LYS A 331 -5.63 -19.87 7.10
N ASN A 332 -5.95 -18.87 7.91
CA ASN A 332 -6.37 -19.01 9.29
C ASN A 332 -7.68 -18.22 9.52
N PRO A 333 -8.84 -18.78 9.13
CA PRO A 333 -10.09 -18.02 9.12
C PRO A 333 -10.68 -17.78 10.51
N ASN A 334 -10.40 -18.62 11.52
CA ASN A 334 -11.06 -18.53 12.83
C ASN A 334 -10.92 -17.15 13.50
N PRO A 335 -9.71 -16.55 13.60
CA PRO A 335 -9.58 -15.20 14.17
C PRO A 335 -10.30 -14.12 13.35
N VAL A 336 -10.41 -14.31 12.03
CA VAL A 336 -11.10 -13.36 11.13
C VAL A 336 -12.62 -13.46 11.35
N VAL A 337 -13.14 -14.68 11.47
CA VAL A 337 -14.54 -14.96 11.83
C VAL A 337 -14.89 -14.29 13.17
N GLU A 338 -14.08 -14.50 14.21
CA GLU A 338 -14.29 -13.91 15.54
C GLU A 338 -14.29 -12.37 15.50
N ARG A 339 -13.38 -11.76 14.73
CA ARG A 339 -13.33 -10.29 14.55
C ARG A 339 -14.56 -9.78 13.80
N LEU A 340 -14.96 -10.45 12.73
CA LEU A 340 -16.15 -10.08 11.97
C LEU A 340 -17.42 -10.19 12.83
N GLU A 341 -17.56 -11.28 13.58
CA GLU A 341 -18.68 -11.50 14.50
C GLU A 341 -18.74 -10.42 15.58
N ARG A 342 -17.60 -10.04 16.18
CA ARG A 342 -17.53 -8.91 17.12
C ARG A 342 -17.95 -7.58 16.49
N LEU A 343 -17.60 -7.33 15.22
CA LEU A 343 -17.90 -6.08 14.53
C LEU A 343 -19.38 -5.98 14.11
N LEU A 344 -19.95 -7.06 13.59
CA LEU A 344 -21.26 -7.04 12.93
C LEU A 344 -22.37 -7.70 13.75
N ALA A 345 -22.03 -8.48 14.79
CA ALA A 345 -22.94 -9.30 15.59
C ALA A 345 -23.62 -10.45 14.82
N TYR A 346 -23.05 -10.91 13.71
CA TYR A 346 -23.49 -12.11 13.00
C TYR A 346 -22.31 -12.82 12.30
N LYS A 347 -22.50 -14.13 12.03
CA LYS A 347 -21.51 -15.01 11.44
C LYS A 347 -21.39 -14.84 9.91
N PRO A 348 -20.23 -15.09 9.30
CA PRO A 348 -20.12 -15.19 7.86
C PRO A 348 -20.99 -16.35 7.32
N SER A 349 -21.44 -16.19 6.09
CA SER A 349 -22.24 -17.18 5.36
C SER A 349 -21.39 -18.34 4.85
N LEU A 350 -20.16 -18.06 4.40
CA LEU A 350 -19.22 -19.05 3.87
C LEU A 350 -17.81 -18.80 4.38
N VAL A 351 -17.03 -19.87 4.49
CA VAL A 351 -15.62 -19.83 4.91
C VAL A 351 -14.80 -20.78 4.03
N TYR A 352 -13.69 -20.28 3.49
CA TYR A 352 -12.70 -21.02 2.72
C TYR A 352 -11.33 -20.90 3.39
N HIS A 353 -10.55 -21.99 3.36
CA HIS A 353 -9.24 -22.07 4.02
C HIS A 353 -8.07 -21.65 3.14
N SER A 354 -8.31 -21.30 1.88
CA SER A 354 -7.29 -20.73 1.01
C SER A 354 -7.93 -19.96 -0.15
N PHE A 355 -7.15 -19.05 -0.74
CA PHE A 355 -7.57 -18.35 -1.95
C PHE A 355 -7.80 -19.33 -3.11
N GLN A 356 -7.02 -20.42 -3.18
CA GLN A 356 -7.21 -21.47 -4.18
C GLN A 356 -8.55 -22.19 -4.02
N ASP A 357 -8.96 -22.53 -2.79
CA ASP A 357 -10.24 -23.19 -2.53
C ASP A 357 -11.42 -22.33 -2.95
N TYR A 358 -11.34 -21.02 -2.66
CA TYR A 358 -12.35 -20.06 -3.10
C TYR A 358 -12.44 -20.03 -4.62
N ILE A 359 -11.32 -19.85 -5.32
CA ILE A 359 -11.28 -19.83 -6.79
C ILE A 359 -11.84 -21.12 -7.39
N ASN A 360 -11.54 -22.28 -6.82
CA ASN A 360 -12.07 -23.57 -7.28
C ASN A 360 -13.58 -23.70 -7.09
N SER A 361 -14.19 -22.91 -6.20
CA SER A 361 -15.63 -22.91 -5.96
C SER A 361 -16.41 -21.98 -6.89
N ILE A 362 -15.73 -21.04 -7.56
CA ILE A 362 -16.36 -20.16 -8.55
C ILE A 362 -16.72 -21.01 -9.75
N LYS A 363 -18.02 -21.11 -10.04
CA LYS A 363 -18.51 -21.67 -11.30
C LYS A 363 -18.32 -20.60 -12.37
N VAL A 364 -17.37 -20.81 -13.28
CA VAL A 364 -17.16 -19.97 -14.46
C VAL A 364 -18.27 -20.23 -15.46
#